data_AF-A0A6H9KQG2-F1
#
_entry.id   AF-A0A6H9KQG2-F1
#
_cell.length_a   1.000
_cell.length_b   1.000
_cell.length_c   1.000
_cell.angle_alpha   90.00
_cell.angle_beta   90.00
_cell.angle_gamma   90.00
#
_symmetry.space_group_name_H-M   'P 1'
#
loop_
_entity.id
_entity.type
_entity.pdbx_description
1 polymer ?
#
loop_
_entity_poly.entity_id
_entity_poly.type
_entity_poly.pdbx_seq_one_letter_code
_entity_poly.pdbx_strand_id
1 'polypeptide(L)'
;MQTKLAEKIRSERFSRSWSQAQLSEISGLSERTIQRVEKSGNCSKETLLAIASAFDLDVQEFTCLFETQENFFDFNGSKILAPERSYTLGLVLAFPAVYFIFSNILKYQFGIHFFAKPWEFFYNDPKIFTIFNFVSPIIFLGGLSLAILLNFGSLLKFHLRKTPNELISTINLKANFLNLSIIGIGFTSIIFLICYVIFENLNHL
;
A
#
# COMPACT_ATOMS: atom_id res chain seq x y z
N MET A 1 -22.82 6.61 8.44
CA MET A 1 -22.76 7.70 7.44
C MET A 1 -23.39 7.14 6.17
N GLN A 2 -24.53 7.70 5.71
CA GLN A 2 -25.10 7.29 4.41
C GLN A 2 -24.20 7.83 3.30
N THR A 3 -24.08 7.11 2.21
CA THR A 3 -23.20 7.49 1.11
C THR A 3 -24.00 8.20 0.02
N LYS A 4 -23.35 9.07 -0.76
CA LYS A 4 -24.02 9.88 -1.79
C LYS A 4 -24.84 9.04 -2.78
N LEU A 5 -24.40 7.82 -3.09
CA LEU A 5 -25.15 6.90 -3.95
C LEU A 5 -26.45 6.41 -3.28
N ALA A 6 -26.37 6.01 -2.02
CA ALA A 6 -27.54 5.54 -1.27
C ALA A 6 -28.60 6.65 -1.14
N GLU A 7 -28.16 7.88 -0.89
CA GLU A 7 -29.02 9.07 -0.86
C GLU A 7 -29.68 9.33 -2.21
N LYS A 8 -28.92 9.27 -3.31
CA LYS A 8 -29.46 9.43 -4.68
C LYS A 8 -30.51 8.37 -5.00
N ILE A 9 -30.21 7.09 -4.79
CA ILE A 9 -31.15 5.98 -5.06
C ILE A 9 -32.44 6.15 -4.25
N ARG A 10 -32.29 6.49 -2.96
CA ARG A 10 -33.43 6.70 -2.07
C ARG A 10 -34.26 7.92 -2.49
N SER A 11 -33.61 8.99 -2.93
CA SER A 11 -34.25 10.20 -3.45
C SER A 11 -35.06 9.91 -4.71
N GLU A 12 -34.47 9.23 -5.69
CA GLU A 12 -35.14 8.85 -6.93
C GLU A 12 -36.35 7.95 -6.66
N ARG A 13 -36.20 6.96 -5.76
CA ARG A 13 -37.31 6.09 -5.34
C ARG A 13 -38.46 6.88 -4.73
N PHE A 14 -38.17 7.83 -3.84
CA PHE A 14 -39.21 8.66 -3.22
C PHE A 14 -39.87 9.63 -4.22
N SER A 15 -39.10 10.21 -5.15
CA SER A 15 -39.65 11.10 -6.19
C SER A 15 -40.70 10.40 -7.05
N ARG A 16 -40.54 9.09 -7.26
CA ARG A 16 -41.46 8.22 -8.02
C ARG A 16 -42.53 7.57 -7.17
N SER A 17 -42.59 7.87 -5.87
CA SER A 17 -43.49 7.25 -4.89
C SER A 17 -43.38 5.72 -4.83
N TRP A 18 -42.19 5.17 -5.09
CA TRP A 18 -41.97 3.72 -5.10
C TRP A 18 -41.63 3.19 -3.70
N SER A 19 -42.16 2.03 -3.35
CA SER A 19 -41.68 1.25 -2.21
C SER A 19 -40.40 0.48 -2.58
N GLN A 20 -39.68 -0.04 -1.58
CA GLN A 20 -38.51 -0.89 -1.83
C GLN A 20 -38.90 -2.17 -2.59
N ALA A 21 -40.10 -2.71 -2.31
CA ALA A 21 -40.66 -3.84 -3.04
C ALA A 21 -40.93 -3.49 -4.52
N GLN A 22 -41.49 -2.31 -4.81
CA GLN A 22 -41.72 -1.88 -6.19
C GLN A 22 -40.42 -1.69 -6.97
N LEU A 23 -39.40 -1.06 -6.37
CA LEU A 23 -38.10 -0.94 -7.02
C LEU A 23 -37.47 -2.31 -7.26
N SER A 24 -37.66 -3.26 -6.34
CA SER A 24 -37.14 -4.63 -6.48
C SER A 24 -37.77 -5.35 -7.68
N GLU A 25 -39.08 -5.18 -7.87
CA GLU A 25 -39.81 -5.77 -8.99
C GLU A 25 -39.37 -5.18 -10.34
N ILE A 26 -39.26 -3.84 -10.43
CA ILE A 26 -38.89 -3.14 -11.66
C ILE A 26 -37.42 -3.41 -12.05
N SER A 27 -36.52 -3.45 -11.07
CA SER A 27 -35.09 -3.71 -11.31
C SER A 27 -34.73 -5.20 -11.44
N GLY A 28 -35.68 -6.11 -11.17
CA GLY A 28 -35.39 -7.55 -11.13
C GLY A 28 -34.44 -7.95 -9.99
N LEU A 29 -34.30 -7.13 -8.95
CA LEU A 29 -33.45 -7.38 -7.80
C LEU A 29 -34.29 -7.85 -6.60
N SER A 30 -33.65 -8.49 -5.61
CA SER A 30 -34.35 -8.79 -4.36
C SER A 30 -34.56 -7.54 -3.51
N GLU A 31 -35.66 -7.46 -2.75
CA GLU A 31 -35.91 -6.36 -1.81
C GLU A 31 -34.76 -6.20 -0.80
N ARG A 32 -34.15 -7.32 -0.37
CA ARG A 32 -32.96 -7.34 0.50
C ARG A 32 -31.74 -6.68 -0.17
N THR A 33 -31.60 -6.83 -1.48
CA THR A 33 -30.54 -6.15 -2.25
C THR A 33 -30.79 -4.64 -2.20
N ILE A 34 -32.00 -4.19 -2.52
CA ILE A 34 -32.39 -2.77 -2.49
C ILE A 34 -32.15 -2.15 -1.11
N GLN A 35 -32.64 -2.81 -0.05
CA GLN A 35 -32.41 -2.38 1.33
C GLN A 35 -30.93 -2.27 1.69
N ARG A 36 -30.10 -3.23 1.24
CA ARG A 36 -28.65 -3.18 1.47
C ARG A 36 -28.01 -2.01 0.73
N VAL A 37 -28.37 -1.78 -0.53
CA VAL A 37 -27.85 -0.65 -1.31
C VAL A 37 -28.24 0.68 -0.69
N GLU A 38 -29.50 0.86 -0.27
CA GLU A 38 -29.94 2.10 0.40
C GLU A 38 -29.34 2.28 1.80
N LYS A 39 -28.92 1.20 2.47
CA LYS A 39 -28.32 1.26 3.81
C LYS A 39 -26.81 1.49 3.79
N SER A 40 -26.08 0.80 2.90
CA SER A 40 -24.61 0.82 2.87
C SER A 40 -24.02 1.48 1.64
N GLY A 41 -24.81 1.74 0.59
CA GLY A 41 -24.34 2.31 -0.68
C GLY A 41 -23.45 1.39 -1.51
N ASN A 42 -23.33 0.12 -1.12
CA ASN A 42 -22.42 -0.83 -1.75
C ASN A 42 -23.22 -1.89 -2.53
N CYS A 43 -22.86 -2.09 -3.80
CA CYS A 43 -23.50 -3.02 -4.71
C CYS A 43 -22.53 -3.42 -5.84
N SER A 44 -22.86 -4.44 -6.63
CA SER A 44 -22.07 -4.76 -7.82
C SER A 44 -22.40 -3.81 -8.97
N LYS A 45 -21.54 -3.72 -9.99
CA LYS A 45 -21.81 -2.89 -11.18
C LYS A 45 -23.08 -3.34 -11.90
N GLU A 46 -23.36 -4.64 -11.93
CA GLU A 46 -24.58 -5.21 -12.49
C GLU A 46 -25.82 -4.76 -11.69
N THR A 47 -25.71 -4.71 -10.36
CA THR A 47 -26.78 -4.22 -9.49
C THR A 47 -27.04 -2.73 -9.74
N LEU A 48 -25.97 -1.94 -9.88
CA LEU A 48 -26.06 -0.51 -10.19
C LEU A 48 -26.72 -0.27 -11.55
N LEU A 49 -26.33 -1.04 -12.56
CA LEU A 49 -26.91 -1.01 -13.91
C LEU A 49 -28.41 -1.31 -13.89
N ALA A 50 -28.83 -2.36 -13.16
CA ALA A 50 -30.23 -2.73 -13.02
C ALA A 50 -31.07 -1.65 -12.31
N ILE A 51 -30.49 -0.96 -11.33
CA ILE A 51 -31.15 0.17 -10.65
C ILE A 51 -31.24 1.39 -11.57
N ALA A 52 -30.16 1.71 -12.30
CA ALA A 52 -30.15 2.82 -13.26
C ALA A 52 -31.17 2.59 -14.39
N SER A 53 -31.25 1.36 -14.92
CA SER A 53 -32.24 1.00 -15.93
C SER A 53 -33.67 1.05 -15.39
N ALA A 54 -33.90 0.65 -14.13
CA ALA A 54 -35.21 0.74 -13.51
C ALA A 54 -35.69 2.18 -13.33
N PHE A 55 -34.76 3.13 -13.14
CA PHE A 55 -35.08 4.56 -13.06
C PHE A 55 -35.11 5.27 -14.41
N ASP A 56 -34.76 4.60 -15.50
CA ASP A 56 -34.62 5.19 -16.84
C ASP A 56 -33.66 6.40 -16.83
N LEU A 57 -32.56 6.26 -16.10
CA LEU A 57 -31.54 7.28 -15.92
C LEU A 57 -30.21 6.82 -16.51
N ASP A 58 -29.38 7.79 -16.92
CA ASP A 58 -28.06 7.47 -17.45
C ASP A 58 -27.18 6.83 -16.38
N VAL A 59 -26.59 5.69 -16.74
CA VAL A 59 -25.73 4.87 -15.88
C VAL A 59 -24.52 5.66 -15.40
N GLN A 60 -24.07 6.64 -16.18
CA GLN A 60 -22.90 7.47 -15.85
C GLN A 60 -23.12 8.29 -14.57
N GLU A 61 -24.36 8.75 -14.31
CA GLU A 61 -24.68 9.53 -13.12
C GLU A 61 -24.54 8.68 -11.84
N PHE A 62 -25.00 7.43 -11.89
CA PHE A 62 -24.86 6.49 -10.78
C PHE A 62 -23.43 5.96 -10.64
N THR A 63 -22.73 5.76 -11.75
CA THR A 63 -21.36 5.23 -11.77
C THR A 63 -20.38 6.22 -11.16
N CYS A 64 -20.51 7.52 -11.45
CA CYS A 64 -19.68 8.56 -10.82
C CYS A 64 -19.82 8.56 -9.28
N LEU A 65 -21.04 8.43 -8.77
CA LEU A 65 -21.32 8.37 -7.33
C LEU A 65 -20.85 7.05 -6.68
N PHE A 66 -20.87 5.97 -7.44
CA PHE A 66 -20.38 4.65 -7.04
C PHE A 66 -18.84 4.62 -6.97
N GLU A 67 -18.16 5.11 -8.00
CA GLU A 67 -16.69 5.19 -8.05
C GLU A 67 -16.13 6.10 -6.96
N THR A 68 -16.82 7.19 -6.63
CA THR A 68 -16.43 8.07 -5.51
C THR A 68 -16.40 7.32 -4.17
N GLN A 69 -17.27 6.32 -3.98
CA GLN A 69 -17.27 5.48 -2.78
C GLN A 69 -16.19 4.41 -2.77
N GLU A 70 -15.95 3.74 -3.91
CA GLU A 70 -14.82 2.81 -4.02
C GLU A 70 -13.50 3.52 -3.74
N ASN A 71 -13.31 4.73 -4.27
CA ASN A 71 -12.10 5.52 -4.04
C ASN A 71 -11.94 6.00 -2.58
N PHE A 72 -13.02 6.17 -1.83
CA PHE A 72 -12.95 6.55 -0.40
C PHE A 72 -12.67 5.35 0.51
N PHE A 73 -13.18 4.16 0.17
CA PHE A 73 -12.93 2.92 0.93
C PHE A 73 -11.64 2.21 0.54
N ASP A 74 -11.08 2.47 -0.64
CA ASP A 74 -9.74 2.04 -1.02
C ASP A 74 -8.73 3.06 -0.47
N PHE A 75 -8.47 3.02 0.85
CA PHE A 75 -7.33 3.68 1.48
C PHE A 75 -6.03 2.99 1.04
N ASN A 76 -5.74 3.07 -0.26
CA ASN A 76 -4.49 3.00 -1.03
C ASN A 76 -3.36 2.03 -0.60
N GLY A 77 -3.58 1.08 0.30
CA GLY A 77 -2.60 0.04 0.64
C GLY A 77 -2.36 -0.89 -0.54
N SER A 78 -3.40 -1.14 -1.34
CA SER A 78 -3.37 -1.96 -2.56
C SER A 78 -2.45 -1.38 -3.65
N LYS A 79 -2.38 -0.05 -3.83
CA LYS A 79 -1.49 0.59 -4.81
C LYS A 79 -0.05 0.72 -4.32
N ILE A 80 0.19 0.86 -3.01
CA ILE A 80 1.55 0.88 -2.42
C ILE A 80 2.15 -0.53 -2.48
N LEU A 81 1.35 -1.55 -2.20
CA LEU A 81 1.74 -2.97 -2.26
C LEU A 81 1.69 -3.55 -3.68
N ALA A 82 1.33 -2.75 -4.69
CA ALA A 82 1.39 -3.18 -6.08
C ALA A 82 2.83 -3.61 -6.42
N PRO A 83 3.04 -4.81 -7.00
CA PRO A 83 4.38 -5.35 -7.21
C PRO A 83 5.32 -4.41 -7.98
N GLU A 84 4.77 -3.58 -8.88
CA GLU A 84 5.54 -2.66 -9.72
C GLU A 84 6.05 -1.43 -8.97
N ARG A 85 5.34 -0.98 -7.93
CA ARG A 85 5.74 0.18 -7.13
C ARG A 85 6.56 -0.21 -5.90
N SER A 86 6.33 -1.41 -5.37
CA SER A 86 7.00 -1.89 -4.17
C SER A 86 8.52 -2.02 -4.35
N TYR A 87 9.03 -2.55 -5.48
CA TYR A 87 10.48 -2.58 -5.69
C TYR A 87 11.07 -1.18 -5.86
N THR A 88 10.36 -0.25 -6.52
CA THR A 88 10.86 1.11 -6.71
C THR A 88 10.97 1.82 -5.37
N LEU A 89 9.93 1.74 -4.54
CA LEU A 89 9.95 2.29 -3.18
C LEU A 89 11.00 1.62 -2.30
N GLY A 90 11.13 0.30 -2.40
CA GLY A 90 12.15 -0.46 -1.68
C GLY A 90 13.57 -0.04 -2.05
N LEU A 91 13.84 0.19 -3.34
CA LEU A 91 15.14 0.69 -3.81
C LEU A 91 15.43 2.08 -3.24
N VAL A 92 14.46 3.01 -3.31
CA VAL A 92 14.61 4.37 -2.76
C VAL A 92 14.89 4.34 -1.26
N LEU A 93 14.17 3.51 -0.51
CA LEU A 93 14.34 3.34 0.93
C LEU A 93 15.68 2.69 1.31
N ALA A 94 16.14 1.71 0.52
CA ALA A 94 17.40 1.01 0.76
C ALA A 94 18.63 1.83 0.31
N PHE A 95 18.46 2.74 -0.64
CA PHE A 95 19.56 3.46 -1.29
C PHE A 95 20.53 4.15 -0.31
N PRO A 96 20.09 4.92 0.70
CA PRO A 96 21.01 5.59 1.62
C PRO A 96 21.94 4.63 2.35
N ALA A 97 21.39 3.51 2.85
CA ALA A 97 22.16 2.52 3.58
C ALA A 97 23.09 1.71 2.66
N VAL A 98 22.60 1.29 1.49
CA VAL A 98 23.41 0.56 0.51
C VAL A 98 24.54 1.43 -0.02
N TYR A 99 24.27 2.71 -0.32
CA TYR A 99 25.28 3.67 -0.75
C TYR A 99 26.31 3.92 0.36
N PHE A 100 25.88 4.03 1.62
CA PHE A 100 26.78 4.15 2.76
C PHE A 100 27.72 2.96 2.86
N ILE A 101 27.19 1.73 2.84
CA ILE A 101 27.99 0.50 2.90
C ILE A 101 28.95 0.43 1.72
N PHE A 102 28.46 0.65 0.50
CA PHE A 102 29.26 0.62 -0.72
C PHE A 102 30.42 1.61 -0.68
N SER A 103 30.14 2.86 -0.29
CA SER A 103 31.16 3.90 -0.19
C SER A 103 32.24 3.58 0.86
N ASN A 104 31.86 2.99 2.00
CA ASN A 104 32.81 2.59 3.04
C ASN A 104 33.66 1.40 2.61
N ILE A 105 33.07 0.39 1.95
CA ILE A 105 33.84 -0.73 1.40
C ILE A 105 34.88 -0.22 0.40
N LEU A 106 34.50 0.66 -0.54
CA LEU A 106 35.44 1.21 -1.51
C LEU A 106 36.55 2.04 -0.86
N LYS A 107 36.21 2.84 0.15
CA LYS A 107 37.17 3.64 0.90
C LYS A 107 38.19 2.76 1.63
N TYR A 108 37.73 1.80 2.43
CA TYR A 108 38.62 1.02 3.31
C TYR A 108 39.30 -0.16 2.62
N GLN A 109 38.63 -0.82 1.66
CA GLN A 109 39.19 -1.99 0.99
C GLN A 109 40.03 -1.62 -0.25
N PHE A 110 39.66 -0.55 -0.96
CA PHE A 110 40.27 -0.19 -2.23
C PHE A 110 40.95 1.19 -2.23
N GLY A 111 40.85 1.96 -1.14
CA GLY A 111 41.41 3.31 -1.05
C GLY A 111 40.71 4.33 -1.96
N ILE A 112 39.50 4.04 -2.46
CA ILE A 112 38.78 4.91 -3.37
C ILE A 112 37.91 5.88 -2.56
N HIS A 113 38.44 7.08 -2.33
CA HIS A 113 37.76 8.13 -1.54
C HIS A 113 36.63 8.84 -2.30
N PHE A 114 36.57 8.71 -3.62
CA PHE A 114 35.63 9.45 -4.47
C PHE A 114 34.17 9.35 -4.02
N PHE A 115 33.71 8.14 -3.70
CA PHE A 115 32.33 7.88 -3.27
C PHE A 115 32.06 8.26 -1.81
N ALA A 116 33.11 8.44 -1.01
CA ALA A 116 32.98 8.83 0.39
C ALA A 116 32.78 10.35 0.57
N LYS A 117 33.13 11.16 -0.44
CA LYS A 117 33.08 12.63 -0.36
C LYS A 117 31.73 13.21 0.10
N PRO A 118 30.56 12.72 -0.36
CA PRO A 118 29.28 13.24 0.12
C PRO A 118 29.11 13.07 1.64
N TRP A 119 29.75 12.04 2.22
CA TRP A 119 29.70 11.79 3.66
C TRP A 119 30.64 12.69 4.46
N GLU A 120 31.75 13.15 3.87
CA GLU A 120 32.69 14.07 4.52
C GLU A 120 32.03 15.38 4.97
N PHE A 121 31.01 15.84 4.24
CA PHE A 121 30.19 16.97 4.66
C PHE A 121 29.58 16.79 6.07
N PHE A 122 29.12 15.58 6.38
CA PHE A 122 28.52 15.26 7.69
C PHE A 122 29.56 15.07 8.81
N TYR A 123 30.80 14.74 8.45
CA TYR A 123 31.89 14.49 9.40
C TYR A 123 32.66 15.76 9.79
N ASN A 124 32.67 16.79 8.94
CA ASN A 124 33.50 17.98 9.12
C ASN A 124 32.98 18.96 10.19
N ASP A 125 31.67 19.01 10.44
CA ASP A 125 31.08 19.88 11.48
C ASP A 125 30.66 19.03 12.70
N PRO A 126 31.22 19.29 13.91
CA PRO A 126 30.87 18.55 15.12
C PRO A 126 29.38 18.52 15.47
N LYS A 127 28.63 19.58 15.16
CA LYS A 127 27.18 19.64 15.41
C LYS A 127 26.42 18.74 14.43
N ILE A 128 26.76 18.82 13.14
CA ILE A 128 26.16 18.00 12.09
C ILE A 128 26.50 16.52 12.32
N PHE A 129 27.73 16.21 12.72
CA PHE A 129 28.18 14.86 13.04
C PHE A 129 27.37 14.23 14.17
N THR A 130 27.08 14.99 15.23
CA THR A 130 26.26 14.52 16.36
C THR A 130 24.84 14.16 15.91
N ILE A 131 24.23 15.02 15.08
CA ILE A 131 22.90 14.76 14.50
C ILE A 131 22.96 13.53 13.59
N PHE A 132 23.98 13.44 12.73
CA PHE A 132 24.17 12.32 11.82
C PHE A 132 24.29 10.99 12.58
N ASN A 133 25.10 10.90 13.62
CA ASN A 133 25.24 9.66 14.41
C ASN A 133 23.95 9.23 15.09
N PHE A 134 23.12 10.18 15.52
CA PHE A 134 21.82 9.88 16.11
C PHE A 134 20.79 9.42 15.05
N VAL A 135 20.77 10.09 13.91
CA VAL A 135 19.73 9.90 12.88
C VAL A 135 20.04 8.74 11.92
N SER A 136 21.32 8.54 11.58
CA SER A 136 21.74 7.53 10.59
C SER A 136 21.33 6.11 10.92
N PRO A 137 21.44 5.61 12.18
CA PRO A 137 20.95 4.28 12.53
C PRO A 137 19.45 4.13 12.26
N ILE A 138 18.66 5.16 12.56
CA ILE A 138 17.21 5.19 12.35
C ILE A 138 16.89 5.17 10.84
N ILE A 139 17.57 6.02 10.06
CA ILE A 139 17.35 6.08 8.61
C ILE A 139 17.79 4.78 7.94
N PHE A 140 18.97 4.26 8.28
CA PHE A 140 19.52 3.08 7.60
C PHE A 140 18.75 1.82 7.99
N LEU A 141 18.61 1.53 9.29
CA LEU A 141 17.90 0.34 9.74
C LEU A 141 16.40 0.43 9.46
N GLY A 142 15.79 1.60 9.69
CA GLY A 142 14.37 1.85 9.43
C GLY A 142 14.05 1.78 7.94
N GLY A 143 14.87 2.43 7.08
CA GLY A 143 14.73 2.39 5.64
C GLY A 143 14.86 0.98 5.06
N LEU A 144 15.89 0.24 5.46
CA LEU A 144 16.08 -1.16 5.05
C LEU A 144 14.94 -2.06 5.55
N SER A 145 14.50 -1.91 6.80
CA SER A 145 13.40 -2.71 7.36
C SER A 145 12.09 -2.43 6.63
N LEU A 146 11.79 -1.17 6.33
CA LEU A 146 10.59 -0.79 5.59
C LEU A 146 10.66 -1.27 4.14
N ALA A 147 11.83 -1.20 3.50
CA ALA A 147 12.05 -1.75 2.16
C ALA A 147 11.75 -3.26 2.12
N ILE A 148 12.26 -4.03 3.10
CA ILE A 148 11.99 -5.47 3.23
C ILE A 148 10.50 -5.71 3.44
N LEU A 149 9.86 -5.01 4.38
CA LEU A 149 8.44 -5.19 4.71
C LEU A 149 7.52 -4.89 3.52
N LEU A 150 7.77 -3.80 2.80
CA LEU A 150 6.99 -3.44 1.60
C LEU A 150 7.15 -4.49 0.49
N ASN A 151 8.37 -4.94 0.25
CA ASN A 151 8.65 -5.92 -0.80
C ASN A 151 8.11 -7.29 -0.42
N PHE A 152 8.18 -7.68 0.85
CA PHE A 152 7.60 -8.92 1.34
C PHE A 152 6.07 -8.89 1.26
N GLY A 153 5.45 -7.78 1.67
CA GLY A 153 4.00 -7.58 1.57
C GLY A 153 3.49 -7.70 0.13
N SER A 154 4.29 -7.29 -0.86
CA SER A 154 3.94 -7.44 -2.28
C SER A 154 3.91 -8.90 -2.78
N LEU A 155 4.55 -9.83 -2.07
CA LEU A 155 4.54 -11.27 -2.39
C LEU A 155 3.21 -11.92 -1.96
N LEU A 156 2.51 -11.33 -1.00
CA LEU A 156 1.30 -11.85 -0.39
C LEU A 156 0.07 -11.23 -1.06
N LYS A 157 -0.49 -11.90 -2.08
CA LYS A 157 -1.79 -11.50 -2.66
C LYS A 157 -2.92 -12.19 -1.91
N PHE A 158 -3.53 -11.46 -0.98
CA PHE A 158 -4.72 -11.91 -0.26
C PHE A 158 -5.97 -11.70 -1.11
N HIS A 159 -6.60 -12.80 -1.54
CA HIS A 159 -7.97 -12.74 -2.09
C HIS A 159 -8.93 -13.13 -0.97
N LEU A 160 -9.48 -12.10 -0.30
CA LEU A 160 -10.51 -12.30 0.73
C LEU A 160 -11.84 -12.55 0.05
N ARG A 161 -12.24 -13.82 -0.08
CA ARG A 161 -13.58 -14.18 -0.53
C ARG A 161 -14.44 -14.46 0.69
N LYS A 162 -15.40 -13.57 0.97
CA LYS A 162 -16.38 -13.78 2.04
C LYS A 162 -17.56 -14.57 1.48
N THR A 163 -17.64 -15.85 1.84
CA THR A 163 -18.79 -16.73 1.55
C THR A 163 -19.74 -16.71 2.76
N PRO A 164 -21.08 -16.90 2.60
CA PRO A 164 -22.05 -16.69 3.69
C PRO A 164 -21.80 -17.46 4.99
N ASN A 165 -21.07 -18.58 4.94
CA ASN A 165 -20.74 -19.42 6.11
C ASN A 165 -19.26 -19.85 6.20
N GLU A 166 -18.40 -19.37 5.29
CA GLU A 166 -16.97 -19.73 5.27
C GLU A 166 -16.11 -18.51 4.92
N LEU A 167 -15.07 -18.26 5.73
CA LEU A 167 -14.00 -17.33 5.42
C LEU A 167 -12.90 -18.10 4.71
N ILE A 168 -12.97 -18.14 3.38
CA ILE A 168 -11.92 -18.77 2.56
C ILE A 168 -10.88 -17.71 2.23
N SER A 169 -9.75 -17.74 2.95
CA SER A 169 -8.58 -16.94 2.62
C SER A 169 -7.70 -17.73 1.67
N THR A 170 -7.63 -17.31 0.40
CA THR A 170 -6.66 -17.87 -0.55
C THR A 170 -5.44 -16.97 -0.58
N ILE A 171 -4.31 -17.49 -0.08
CA ILE A 171 -3.02 -16.82 -0.15
C ILE A 171 -2.35 -17.26 -1.45
N ASN A 172 -2.22 -16.36 -2.40
CA ASN A 172 -1.48 -16.63 -3.63
C ASN A 172 -0.10 -15.98 -3.52
N LEU A 173 0.96 -16.80 -3.60
CA LEU A 173 2.34 -16.33 -3.58
C LEU A 173 2.78 -16.03 -5.01
N LYS A 174 2.92 -14.74 -5.34
CA LYS A 174 3.48 -14.32 -6.62
C LYS A 174 4.89 -13.78 -6.41
N ALA A 175 5.89 -14.65 -6.54
CA ALA A 175 7.29 -14.26 -6.45
C ALA A 175 7.68 -13.38 -7.65
N ASN A 176 7.97 -12.10 -7.39
CA ASN A 176 8.64 -11.23 -8.35
C ASN A 176 10.13 -11.21 -8.02
N PHE A 177 10.97 -11.50 -9.02
CA PHE A 177 12.42 -11.52 -8.87
C PHE A 177 12.97 -10.20 -8.29
N LEU A 178 12.49 -9.05 -8.77
CA LEU A 178 12.97 -7.73 -8.31
C LEU A 178 12.66 -7.48 -6.83
N ASN A 179 11.44 -7.81 -6.38
CA ASN A 179 11.06 -7.68 -4.97
C ASN A 179 11.90 -8.61 -4.10
N LEU A 180 12.18 -9.83 -4.58
CA LEU A 180 13.02 -10.80 -3.88
C LEU A 180 14.48 -10.32 -3.77
N SER A 181 15.02 -9.71 -4.83
CA SER A 181 16.37 -9.12 -4.81
C SER A 181 16.49 -8.03 -3.76
N ILE A 182 15.50 -7.13 -3.66
CA ILE A 182 15.52 -6.05 -2.66
C ILE A 182 15.44 -6.61 -1.24
N ILE A 183 14.61 -7.63 -1.00
CA ILE A 183 14.56 -8.32 0.29
C ILE A 183 15.93 -8.90 0.63
N GLY A 184 16.57 -9.59 -0.32
CA GLY A 184 17.90 -10.17 -0.15
C GLY A 184 18.96 -9.12 0.17
N ILE A 185 19.06 -8.07 -0.65
CA ILE A 185 20.00 -6.94 -0.45
C ILE A 185 19.74 -6.29 0.91
N GLY A 186 18.47 -6.11 1.29
CA GLY A 186 18.06 -5.54 2.56
C GLY A 186 18.61 -6.34 3.75
N PHE A 187 18.36 -7.65 3.78
CA PHE A 187 18.86 -8.52 4.85
C PHE A 187 20.38 -8.54 4.92
N THR A 188 21.07 -8.68 3.78
CA THR A 188 22.54 -8.64 3.73
C THR A 188 23.08 -7.31 4.26
N SER A 189 22.45 -6.19 3.91
CA SER A 189 22.86 -4.86 4.36
C SER A 189 22.64 -4.67 5.87
N ILE A 190 21.50 -5.12 6.41
CA ILE A 190 21.23 -5.07 7.86
C ILE A 190 22.28 -5.90 8.62
N ILE A 191 22.57 -7.11 8.16
CA ILE A 191 23.60 -7.98 8.77
C ILE A 191 24.95 -7.26 8.77
N PHE A 192 25.35 -6.66 7.65
CA PHE A 192 26.61 -5.93 7.55
C PHE A 192 26.69 -4.76 8.54
N LEU A 193 25.63 -3.96 8.66
CA LEU A 193 25.58 -2.84 9.62
C LEU A 193 25.63 -3.31 11.07
N ILE A 194 24.91 -4.38 11.42
CA ILE A 194 24.95 -4.95 12.77
C ILE A 194 26.36 -5.46 13.08
N CYS A 195 26.98 -6.21 12.16
CA CYS A 195 28.36 -6.68 12.33
C CYS A 195 29.34 -5.52 12.50
N TYR A 196 29.20 -4.45 11.71
CA TYR A 196 30.03 -3.25 11.84
C TYR A 196 29.92 -2.62 13.23
N VAL A 197 28.70 -2.41 13.74
CA VAL A 197 28.45 -1.82 15.06
C VAL A 197 29.00 -2.72 16.18
N ILE A 198 28.84 -4.04 16.07
CA ILE A 198 29.40 -4.98 17.05
C ILE A 198 30.92 -4.91 17.04
N PHE A 199 31.55 -4.94 15.86
CA PHE A 199 33.01 -4.91 15.72
C PHE A 199 33.60 -3.60 16.25
N GLU A 200 32.96 -2.46 15.97
CA GLU A 200 33.36 -1.16 16.49
C GLU A 200 33.31 -1.14 18.02
N ASN A 201 32.19 -1.58 18.62
CA ASN A 201 32.05 -1.61 20.08
C ASN A 201 33.00 -2.61 20.77
N LEU A 202 33.36 -3.72 20.13
CA LEU A 202 34.28 -4.71 20.69
C LEU A 202 35.74 -4.23 20.70
N ASN A 203 36.16 -3.43 19.71
CA ASN A 203 37.52 -2.88 19.66
C ASN A 203 37.75 -1.71 20.63
N HIS A 204 36.69 -1.23 21.29
CA HIS A 204 36.75 -0.19 22.32
C HIS A 204 36.72 -0.74 23.76
N LEU A 205 36.68 -2.07 23.93
CA LEU A 205 36.82 -2.81 25.21
C LEU A 205 38.25 -3.30 25.42
#